data_AF-A0A6S6ST03-F1
#
_entry.id   AF-A0A6S6ST03-F1
#
_cell.length_a   1.000
_cell.length_b   1.000
_cell.length_c   1.000
_cell.angle_alpha   90.00
_cell.angle_beta   90.00
_cell.angle_gamma   90.00
#
_symmetry.space_group_name_H-M   'P 1'
#
loop_
_entity.id
_entity.type
_entity.pdbx_description
1 polymer ?
#
loop_
_entity_poly.entity_id
_entity_poly.type
_entity_poly.pdbx_seq_one_letter_code
_entity_poly.pdbx_strand_id
1 'polypeptide(L)'
;MSNLTQSKNIQDDLTLLAQKVDSTYKEGLYVYTEAVANYALEIEELKSQIKLEKKLNEIEEIELSNIKRDRDHEERFLEKLNETFNQKIHSINELKTEYADLMEQNNYEKILRKKKSELQLALDELEEVEITLLQQELEHINLLKILAPKRKNIVQLEEKLKKLELQKEFYSLKNLQQLPQLVLETSDEITTEVIEEDSLESNKS
;
A
#
# COMPACT_ATOMS: atom_id res chain seq x y z
N MET A 1 -3.35 -48.43 59.30
CA MET A 1 -2.27 -48.48 58.30
C MET A 1 -2.76 -48.15 56.88
N SER A 2 -4.05 -48.34 56.55
CA SER A 2 -4.58 -48.12 55.19
C SER A 2 -4.68 -46.63 54.75
N ASN A 3 -5.05 -45.70 55.65
CA ASN A 3 -5.20 -44.27 55.30
C ASN A 3 -3.88 -43.56 54.93
N LEU A 4 -2.72 -44.02 55.43
CA LEU A 4 -1.43 -43.37 55.17
C LEU A 4 -0.90 -43.69 53.76
N THR A 5 -1.18 -44.90 53.27
CA THR A 5 -0.85 -45.35 51.91
C THR A 5 -1.76 -44.70 50.88
N GLN A 6 -3.06 -44.55 51.19
CA GLN A 6 -4.03 -43.85 50.34
C GLN A 6 -3.70 -42.36 50.21
N SER A 7 -3.29 -41.71 51.30
CA SER A 7 -2.85 -40.30 51.30
C SER A 7 -1.55 -40.07 50.51
N LYS A 8 -0.62 -41.03 50.53
CA LYS A 8 0.62 -40.98 49.74
C LYS A 8 0.36 -41.14 48.24
N ASN A 9 -0.50 -42.09 47.86
CA ASN A 9 -0.87 -42.30 46.45
C ASN A 9 -1.53 -41.04 45.87
N ILE A 10 -2.48 -40.42 46.59
CA ILE A 10 -3.11 -39.16 46.15
C ILE A 10 -2.08 -38.03 45.98
N GLN A 11 -1.09 -37.95 46.87
CA GLN A 11 -0.06 -36.91 46.82
C GLN A 11 0.92 -37.13 45.66
N ASP A 12 1.25 -38.39 45.36
CA ASP A 12 2.09 -38.77 44.22
C ASP A 12 1.34 -38.53 42.88
N ASP A 13 0.05 -38.86 42.82
CA ASP A 13 -0.82 -38.61 41.66
C ASP A 13 -1.02 -37.11 41.38
N LEU A 14 -1.22 -36.30 42.42
CA LEU A 14 -1.31 -34.84 42.30
C LEU A 14 0.01 -34.23 41.83
N THR A 15 1.15 -34.78 42.26
CA THR A 15 2.47 -34.31 41.82
C THR A 15 2.71 -34.63 40.35
N LEU A 16 2.34 -35.84 39.92
CA LEU A 16 2.43 -36.27 38.52
C LEU A 16 1.51 -35.44 37.62
N LEU A 17 0.28 -35.17 38.05
CA LEU A 17 -0.67 -34.32 37.35
C LEU A 17 -0.13 -32.89 37.21
N ALA A 18 0.42 -32.31 38.29
CA ALA A 18 1.01 -30.97 38.26
C ALA A 18 2.21 -30.88 37.30
N GLN A 19 3.05 -31.93 37.25
CA GLN A 19 4.17 -31.99 36.30
C GLN A 19 3.71 -32.11 34.85
N LYS A 20 2.67 -32.90 34.56
CA LYS A 20 2.11 -33.03 33.21
C LYS A 20 1.49 -31.71 32.75
N VAL A 21 0.71 -31.07 33.62
CA VAL A 21 0.13 -29.73 33.38
C VAL A 21 1.21 -28.69 33.09
N ASP A 22 2.28 -28.64 33.90
CA ASP A 22 3.39 -27.71 33.70
C ASP A 22 4.14 -27.99 32.39
N SER A 23 4.33 -29.27 32.03
CA SER A 23 4.96 -29.66 30.77
C SER A 23 4.13 -29.23 29.55
N THR A 24 2.83 -29.55 29.54
CA THR A 24 1.91 -29.18 28.45
C THR A 24 1.78 -27.67 28.30
N TYR A 25 1.72 -26.94 29.42
CA TYR A 25 1.69 -25.47 29.38
C TYR A 25 2.98 -24.89 28.80
N LYS A 26 4.15 -25.41 29.18
CA LYS A 26 5.45 -24.97 28.65
C LYS A 26 5.58 -25.26 27.16
N GLU A 27 5.14 -26.43 26.71
CA GLU A 27 5.16 -26.81 25.30
C GLU A 27 4.23 -25.90 24.47
N GLY A 28 3.02 -25.67 24.94
CA GLY A 28 2.09 -24.74 24.29
C GLY A 28 2.65 -23.30 24.24
N LEU A 29 3.27 -22.83 25.32
CA LEU A 29 3.91 -21.52 25.36
C LEU A 29 5.07 -21.43 24.37
N TYR A 30 5.88 -22.48 24.25
CA TYR A 30 6.97 -22.54 23.27
C TYR A 30 6.44 -22.41 21.84
N VAL A 31 5.47 -23.24 21.45
CA VAL A 31 4.83 -23.21 20.12
C VAL A 31 4.22 -21.83 19.83
N TYR A 32 3.55 -21.25 20.83
CA TYR A 32 3.01 -19.89 20.72
C TYR A 32 4.10 -18.85 20.47
N THR A 33 5.18 -18.86 21.27
CA THR A 33 6.26 -17.88 21.14
C THR A 33 6.99 -18.01 19.82
N GLU A 34 7.23 -19.22 19.34
CA GLU A 34 7.83 -19.51 18.03
C GLU A 34 6.96 -18.97 16.90
N ALA A 35 5.65 -19.26 16.91
CA ALA A 35 4.74 -18.76 15.89
C ALA A 35 4.66 -17.23 15.85
N VAL A 36 4.58 -16.58 17.02
CA VAL A 36 4.58 -15.11 17.10
C VAL A 36 5.90 -14.51 16.61
N ALA A 37 7.03 -15.17 16.88
CA ALA A 37 8.34 -14.76 16.38
C ALA A 37 8.41 -14.88 14.84
N ASN A 38 7.92 -15.98 14.27
CA ASN A 38 7.86 -16.17 12.82
C ASN A 38 7.00 -15.11 12.13
N TYR A 39 5.82 -14.81 12.67
CA TYR A 39 5.01 -13.69 12.17
C TYR A 39 5.75 -12.35 12.24
N ALA A 40 6.50 -12.09 13.32
CA ALA A 40 7.26 -10.85 13.46
C ALA A 40 8.38 -10.75 12.40
N LEU A 41 9.09 -11.84 12.12
CA LEU A 41 10.11 -11.90 11.08
C LEU A 41 9.50 -11.64 9.69
N GLU A 42 8.44 -12.35 9.33
CA GLU A 42 7.77 -12.17 8.03
C GLU A 42 7.22 -10.74 7.84
N ILE A 43 6.69 -10.13 8.91
CA ILE A 43 6.24 -8.73 8.91
C ILE A 43 7.41 -7.78 8.61
N GLU A 44 8.54 -7.96 9.28
CA GLU A 44 9.73 -7.11 9.08
C GLU A 44 10.34 -7.29 7.68
N GLU A 45 10.37 -8.51 7.16
CA GLU A 45 10.78 -8.79 5.78
C GLU A 45 9.88 -8.06 4.77
N LEU A 46 8.56 -8.15 4.94
CA LEU A 46 7.60 -7.45 4.08
C LEU A 46 7.75 -5.93 4.16
N LYS A 47 7.92 -5.36 5.36
CA LYS A 47 8.17 -3.93 5.54
C LYS A 47 9.46 -3.49 4.85
N SER A 48 10.52 -4.27 4.97
CA SER A 48 11.80 -4.02 4.30
C SER A 48 11.63 -4.04 2.78
N GLN A 49 10.92 -5.04 2.26
CA GLN A 49 10.63 -5.15 0.83
C GLN A 49 9.82 -3.95 0.31
N ILE A 50 8.75 -3.55 1.01
CA ILE A 50 7.94 -2.36 0.65
C ILE A 50 8.81 -1.11 0.63
N LYS A 51 9.68 -0.94 1.63
CA LYS A 51 10.58 0.22 1.72
C LYS A 51 11.56 0.24 0.55
N LEU A 52 12.12 -0.91 0.17
CA LEU A 52 13.02 -1.03 -0.97
C LEU A 52 12.29 -0.69 -2.28
N GLU A 53 11.13 -1.27 -2.52
CA GLU A 53 10.31 -0.99 -3.72
C GLU A 53 9.95 0.49 -3.83
N LYS A 54 9.55 1.13 -2.72
CA LYS A 54 9.27 2.58 -2.69
C LYS A 54 10.51 3.40 -3.06
N LYS A 55 11.68 3.05 -2.52
CA LYS A 55 12.94 3.72 -2.83
C LYS A 55 13.37 3.51 -4.29
N LEU A 56 13.18 2.31 -4.83
CA LEU A 56 13.49 2.01 -6.23
C LEU A 56 12.60 2.76 -7.21
N ASN A 57 11.41 3.21 -6.78
CA ASN A 57 10.48 3.99 -7.61
C ASN A 57 10.63 5.50 -7.40
N GLU A 58 11.37 5.93 -6.39
CA GLU A 58 11.44 7.33 -5.96
C GLU A 58 11.94 8.26 -7.07
N ILE A 59 12.91 7.80 -7.87
CA ILE A 59 13.47 8.57 -8.97
C ILE A 59 12.40 8.83 -10.03
N GLU A 60 11.71 7.78 -10.48
CA GLU A 60 10.65 7.91 -11.47
C GLU A 60 9.45 8.70 -10.94
N GLU A 61 9.14 8.61 -9.65
CA GLU A 61 8.09 9.43 -9.01
C GLU A 61 8.43 10.93 -9.03
N ILE A 62 9.69 11.27 -8.74
CA ILE A 62 10.19 12.65 -8.81
C ILE A 62 10.15 13.14 -10.26
N GLU A 63 10.60 12.33 -11.21
CA GLU A 63 10.57 12.65 -12.64
C GLU A 63 9.15 12.91 -13.13
N LEU A 64 8.18 12.05 -12.75
CA LEU A 64 6.77 12.24 -13.07
C LEU A 64 6.22 13.55 -12.50
N SER A 65 6.63 13.92 -11.28
CA SER A 65 6.23 15.17 -10.66
C SER A 65 6.81 16.38 -11.39
N ASN A 66 8.05 16.29 -11.86
CA ASN A 66 8.69 17.37 -12.61
C ASN A 66 8.01 17.57 -13.97
N ILE A 67 7.77 16.49 -14.73
CA ILE A 67 7.07 16.55 -16.02
C ILE A 67 5.70 17.21 -15.86
N LYS A 68 4.94 16.84 -14.82
CA LYS A 68 3.64 17.48 -14.54
C LYS A 68 3.76 18.98 -14.28
N ARG A 69 4.74 19.40 -13.48
CA ARG A 69 4.95 20.80 -13.17
C ARG A 69 5.34 21.60 -14.40
N ASP A 70 6.22 21.04 -15.23
CA ASP A 70 6.69 21.69 -16.45
C ASP A 70 5.55 21.79 -17.47
N ARG A 71 4.71 20.75 -17.58
CA ARG A 71 3.48 20.78 -18.39
C ARG A 71 2.49 21.85 -17.91
N ASP A 72 2.24 21.94 -16.60
CA ASP A 72 1.36 22.99 -16.04
C ASP A 72 1.87 24.41 -16.35
N HIS A 73 3.20 24.59 -16.38
CA HIS A 73 3.81 25.87 -16.76
C HIS A 73 3.61 26.16 -18.25
N GLU A 74 3.84 25.16 -19.10
CA GLU A 74 3.74 25.28 -20.55
C GLU A 74 2.29 25.47 -21.01
N GLU A 75 1.32 24.81 -20.37
CA GLU A 75 -0.11 25.02 -20.60
C GLU A 75 -0.53 26.48 -20.32
N ARG A 76 -0.06 27.07 -19.21
CA ARG A 76 -0.31 28.49 -18.90
C ARG A 76 0.37 29.43 -19.89
N PHE A 77 1.50 29.03 -20.45
CA PHE A 77 2.18 29.82 -21.48
C PHE A 77 1.39 29.76 -22.79
N LEU A 78 0.93 28.58 -23.19
CA LEU A 78 0.05 28.36 -24.35
C LEU A 78 -1.23 29.19 -24.25
N GLU A 79 -1.88 29.24 -23.09
CA GLU A 79 -3.08 30.07 -22.85
C GLU A 79 -2.82 31.54 -23.17
N LYS A 80 -1.73 32.12 -22.62
CA LYS A 80 -1.35 33.52 -22.88
C LYS A 80 -1.00 33.78 -24.33
N LEU A 81 -0.36 32.81 -24.98
CA LEU A 81 0.01 32.94 -26.38
C LEU A 81 -1.23 32.90 -27.27
N ASN A 82 -2.20 32.04 -26.95
CA ASN A 82 -3.51 32.01 -27.59
C ASN A 82 -4.29 33.32 -27.41
N GLU A 83 -4.28 33.92 -26.22
CA GLU A 83 -4.85 35.25 -26.00
C GLU A 83 -4.18 36.30 -26.91
N THR A 84 -2.85 36.28 -26.97
CA THR A 84 -2.06 37.20 -27.80
C THR A 84 -2.35 37.02 -29.29
N PHE A 85 -2.44 35.78 -29.75
CA PHE A 85 -2.79 35.43 -31.12
C PHE A 85 -4.19 35.95 -31.49
N ASN A 86 -5.18 35.73 -30.62
CA ASN A 86 -6.55 36.22 -30.81
C ASN A 86 -6.62 37.76 -30.85
N GLN A 87 -5.87 38.44 -29.98
CA GLN A 87 -5.77 39.92 -30.00
C GLN A 87 -5.18 40.41 -31.33
N LYS A 88 -4.15 39.74 -31.86
CA LYS A 88 -3.56 40.07 -33.16
C LYS A 88 -4.55 39.87 -34.31
N ILE A 89 -5.32 38.77 -34.31
CA ILE A 89 -6.40 38.56 -35.28
C ILE A 89 -7.43 39.68 -35.21
N HIS A 90 -7.88 40.02 -34.00
CA HIS A 90 -8.88 41.07 -33.79
C HIS A 90 -8.38 42.41 -34.35
N SER A 91 -7.14 42.78 -34.01
CA SER A 91 -6.54 44.03 -34.47
C SER A 91 -6.32 44.09 -35.99
N ILE A 92 -6.10 42.94 -36.66
CA ILE A 92 -6.09 42.86 -38.12
C ILE A 92 -7.50 43.07 -38.69
N ASN A 93 -8.51 42.52 -38.05
CA ASN A 93 -9.90 42.67 -38.49
C ASN A 93 -10.40 44.11 -38.31
N GLU A 94 -10.12 44.75 -37.18
CA GLU A 94 -10.39 46.18 -36.95
C GLU A 94 -9.71 47.03 -38.03
N LEU A 95 -8.42 46.78 -38.31
CA LEU A 95 -7.69 47.50 -39.36
C LEU A 95 -8.38 47.39 -40.73
N LYS A 96 -8.86 46.19 -41.08
CA LYS A 96 -9.51 45.91 -42.37
C LYS A 96 -10.93 46.47 -42.48
N THR A 97 -11.64 46.63 -41.37
CA THR A 97 -13.09 46.95 -41.36
C THR A 97 -13.37 48.38 -40.94
N GLU A 98 -12.68 48.88 -39.93
CA GLU A 98 -12.97 50.19 -39.31
C GLU A 98 -12.02 51.28 -39.81
N TYR A 99 -10.77 50.92 -40.12
CA TYR A 99 -9.71 51.89 -40.44
C TYR A 99 -9.26 51.89 -41.90
N ALA A 100 -9.74 50.95 -42.72
CA ALA A 100 -9.32 50.80 -44.11
C ALA A 100 -9.57 52.09 -44.92
N ASP A 101 -10.73 52.72 -44.72
CA ASP A 101 -11.14 53.94 -45.45
C ASP A 101 -10.56 55.23 -44.85
N LEU A 102 -9.97 55.16 -43.65
CA LEU A 102 -9.42 56.30 -42.92
C LEU A 102 -7.91 56.49 -43.14
N MET A 103 -7.25 55.53 -43.81
CA MET A 103 -5.81 55.55 -44.03
C MET A 103 -5.44 55.70 -45.50
N GLU A 104 -4.33 56.36 -45.76
CA GLU A 104 -3.69 56.29 -47.07
C GLU A 104 -3.29 54.85 -47.40
N GLN A 105 -3.58 54.43 -48.63
CA GLN A 105 -3.43 53.04 -49.08
C GLN A 105 -2.03 52.46 -48.81
N ASN A 106 -0.96 53.24 -49.05
CA ASN A 106 0.41 52.82 -48.79
C ASN A 106 0.68 52.57 -47.29
N ASN A 107 0.14 53.41 -46.41
CA ASN A 107 0.29 53.26 -44.96
C ASN A 107 -0.53 52.08 -44.44
N TYR A 108 -1.75 51.90 -44.95
CA TYR A 108 -2.59 50.74 -44.65
C TYR A 108 -1.87 49.43 -45.01
N GLU A 109 -1.36 49.30 -46.23
CA GLU A 109 -0.66 48.09 -46.67
C GLU A 109 0.57 47.79 -45.82
N LYS A 110 1.35 48.82 -45.47
CA LYS A 110 2.54 48.68 -44.63
C LYS A 110 2.19 48.15 -43.24
N ILE A 111 1.16 48.71 -42.60
CA ILE A 111 0.71 48.28 -41.27
C ILE A 111 0.13 46.87 -41.34
N LEU A 112 -0.67 46.57 -42.36
CA LEU A 112 -1.27 45.25 -42.55
C LEU A 112 -0.19 44.16 -42.73
N ARG A 113 0.85 44.42 -43.53
CA ARG A 113 1.99 43.49 -43.68
C ARG A 113 2.69 43.25 -42.36
N LYS A 114 2.96 44.32 -41.59
CA LYS A 114 3.57 44.20 -40.26
C LYS A 114 2.72 43.33 -39.33
N LYS A 115 1.43 43.61 -39.20
CA LYS A 115 0.53 42.83 -38.33
C LYS A 115 0.42 41.37 -38.76
N LYS A 116 0.38 41.09 -40.07
CA LYS A 116 0.39 39.71 -40.59
C LYS A 116 1.68 38.98 -40.25
N SER A 117 2.83 39.64 -40.35
CA SER A 117 4.12 39.06 -39.95
C SER A 117 4.14 38.76 -38.45
N GLU A 118 3.64 39.66 -37.62
CA GLU A 118 3.53 39.42 -36.17
C GLU A 118 2.56 38.30 -35.81
N LEU A 119 1.46 38.15 -36.58
CA LEU A 119 0.52 37.05 -36.40
C LEU A 119 1.16 35.71 -36.78
N GLN A 120 1.95 35.67 -37.85
CA GLN A 120 2.68 34.47 -38.25
C GLN A 120 3.68 34.05 -37.18
N LEU A 121 4.46 34.99 -36.62
CA LEU A 121 5.38 34.68 -35.53
C LEU A 121 4.65 34.10 -34.31
N ALA A 122 3.49 34.65 -33.94
CA ALA A 122 2.69 34.11 -32.85
C ALA A 122 2.13 32.71 -33.17
N LEU A 123 1.83 32.40 -34.44
CA LEU A 123 1.41 31.07 -34.86
C LEU A 123 2.57 30.07 -34.77
N ASP A 124 3.75 30.45 -35.26
CA ASP A 124 4.95 29.61 -35.21
C ASP A 124 5.32 29.29 -33.74
N GLU A 125 5.25 30.28 -32.84
CA GLU A 125 5.44 30.09 -31.40
C GLU A 125 4.36 29.17 -30.79
N LEU A 126 3.10 29.26 -31.23
CA LEU A 126 2.02 28.38 -30.75
C LEU A 126 2.31 26.93 -31.13
N GLU A 127 2.66 26.69 -32.39
CA GLU A 127 2.97 25.35 -32.89
C GLU A 127 4.17 24.74 -32.14
N GLU A 128 5.21 25.52 -31.86
CA GLU A 128 6.38 25.06 -31.09
C GLU A 128 6.02 24.63 -29.66
N VAL A 129 5.19 25.44 -28.98
CA VAL A 129 4.70 25.14 -27.62
C VAL A 129 3.80 23.91 -27.62
N GLU A 130 2.89 23.78 -28.60
CA GLU A 130 2.02 22.60 -28.72
C GLU A 130 2.83 21.32 -28.95
N ILE A 131 3.86 21.36 -29.80
CA ILE A 131 4.78 20.23 -30.01
C ILE A 131 5.48 19.86 -28.70
N THR A 132 5.95 20.85 -27.95
CA THR A 132 6.62 20.64 -26.65
C THR A 132 5.68 19.96 -25.65
N LEU A 133 4.44 20.44 -25.53
CA LEU A 133 3.42 19.83 -24.69
C LEU A 133 3.11 18.38 -25.09
N LEU A 134 3.02 18.09 -26.40
CA LEU A 134 2.80 16.73 -26.90
C LEU A 134 3.96 15.80 -26.56
N GLN A 135 5.20 16.29 -26.64
CA GLN A 135 6.38 15.52 -26.23
C GLN A 135 6.36 15.22 -24.73
N GLN A 136 6.07 16.22 -23.90
CA GLN A 136 5.92 16.05 -22.45
C GLN A 136 4.80 15.06 -22.09
N GLU A 137 3.66 15.09 -22.80
CA GLU A 137 2.58 14.12 -22.58
C GLU A 137 3.00 12.70 -22.96
N LEU A 138 3.77 12.55 -24.05
CA LEU A 138 4.32 11.25 -24.43
C LEU A 138 5.28 10.71 -23.37
N GLU A 139 6.18 11.55 -22.84
CA GLU A 139 7.09 11.20 -21.74
C GLU A 139 6.31 10.81 -20.48
N HIS A 140 5.29 11.59 -20.12
CA HIS A 140 4.41 11.31 -18.99
C HIS A 140 3.73 9.94 -19.13
N ILE A 141 3.15 9.62 -20.30
CA ILE A 141 2.52 8.33 -20.57
C ILE A 141 3.54 7.19 -20.50
N ASN A 142 4.73 7.36 -21.09
CA ASN A 142 5.78 6.35 -21.07
C ASN A 142 6.24 6.04 -19.64
N LEU A 143 6.42 7.08 -18.82
CA LEU A 143 6.82 6.92 -17.44
C LEU A 143 5.72 6.26 -16.60
N LEU A 144 4.46 6.65 -16.80
CA LEU A 144 3.32 5.99 -16.15
C LEU A 144 3.21 4.51 -16.50
N LYS A 145 3.50 4.14 -17.75
CA LYS A 145 3.50 2.73 -18.19
C LYS A 145 4.50 1.88 -17.39
N ILE A 146 5.61 2.48 -16.96
CA ILE A 146 6.63 1.84 -16.13
C ILE A 146 6.23 1.88 -14.65
N LEU A 147 5.74 3.02 -14.15
CA LEU A 147 5.42 3.22 -12.73
C LEU A 147 4.15 2.49 -12.28
N ALA A 148 3.11 2.44 -13.10
CA ALA A 148 1.81 1.84 -12.74
C ALA A 148 1.93 0.40 -12.21
N PRO A 149 2.65 -0.54 -12.88
CA PRO A 149 2.82 -1.89 -12.33
C PRO A 149 3.61 -1.90 -11.02
N LYS A 150 4.62 -1.04 -10.87
CA LYS A 150 5.42 -0.97 -9.63
C LYS A 150 4.59 -0.46 -8.45
N ARG A 151 3.77 0.59 -8.67
CA ARG A 151 2.80 1.08 -7.67
C ARG A 151 1.80 0.00 -7.29
N LYS A 152 1.28 -0.75 -8.26
CA LYS A 152 0.39 -1.88 -8.00
C LYS A 152 1.05 -2.96 -7.13
N ASN A 153 2.32 -3.29 -7.39
CA ASN A 153 3.08 -4.24 -6.58
C ASN A 153 3.22 -3.76 -5.12
N ILE A 154 3.55 -2.48 -4.91
CA ILE A 154 3.62 -1.89 -3.56
C ILE A 154 2.28 -2.03 -2.83
N VAL A 155 1.16 -1.69 -3.48
CA VAL A 155 -0.18 -1.82 -2.88
C VAL A 155 -0.47 -3.28 -2.49
N GLN A 156 -0.12 -4.24 -3.35
CA GLN A 156 -0.30 -5.66 -3.05
C GLN A 156 0.54 -6.13 -1.86
N LEU A 157 1.78 -5.63 -1.74
CA LEU A 157 2.64 -5.92 -0.58
C LEU A 157 2.08 -5.29 0.70
N GLU A 158 1.55 -4.07 0.64
CA GLU A 158 0.90 -3.39 1.77
C GLU A 158 -0.37 -4.12 2.22
N GLU A 159 -1.19 -4.62 1.29
CA GLU A 159 -2.34 -5.47 1.59
C GLU A 159 -1.92 -6.79 2.23
N LYS A 160 -0.86 -7.43 1.73
CA LYS A 160 -0.31 -8.66 2.30
C LYS A 160 0.20 -8.43 3.73
N LEU A 161 0.92 -7.33 3.96
CA LEU A 161 1.39 -6.93 5.29
C LEU A 161 0.22 -6.76 6.26
N LYS A 162 -0.81 -5.99 5.87
CA LYS A 162 -2.00 -5.77 6.69
C LYS A 162 -2.72 -7.08 7.04
N LYS A 163 -2.82 -8.00 6.08
CA LYS A 163 -3.41 -9.33 6.31
C LYS A 163 -2.57 -10.13 7.32
N LEU A 164 -1.25 -10.08 7.20
CA LEU A 164 -0.35 -10.81 8.09
C LEU A 164 -0.37 -10.25 9.52
N GLU A 165 -0.42 -8.93 9.67
CA GLU A 165 -0.58 -8.27 10.97
C GLU A 165 -1.90 -8.68 11.64
N LEU A 166 -3.01 -8.72 10.89
CA LEU A 166 -4.29 -9.19 11.39
C LEU A 166 -4.25 -10.68 11.78
N GLN A 167 -3.58 -11.52 10.99
CA GLN A 167 -3.41 -12.94 11.30
C GLN A 167 -2.60 -13.16 12.57
N LYS A 168 -1.51 -12.39 12.75
CA LYS A 168 -0.72 -12.40 13.98
C LYS A 168 -1.56 -11.99 15.17
N GLU A 169 -2.33 -10.89 15.07
CA GLU A 169 -3.19 -10.41 16.14
C GLU A 169 -4.25 -11.45 16.52
N PHE A 170 -4.92 -12.04 15.52
CA PHE A 170 -5.89 -13.10 15.72
C PHE A 170 -5.27 -14.35 16.37
N TYR A 171 -4.09 -14.77 15.91
CA TYR A 171 -3.34 -15.88 16.48
C TYR A 171 -2.97 -15.59 17.94
N SER A 172 -2.45 -14.39 18.22
CA SER A 172 -2.12 -13.95 19.57
C SER A 172 -3.32 -13.98 20.51
N LEU A 173 -4.48 -13.48 20.07
CA LEU A 173 -5.70 -13.49 20.86
C LEU A 173 -6.24 -14.90 21.11
N LYS A 174 -6.35 -15.71 20.05
CA LYS A 174 -6.98 -17.04 20.12
C LYS A 174 -6.12 -18.04 20.87
N ASN A 175 -4.84 -18.13 20.55
CA ASN A 175 -4.01 -19.22 21.06
C ASN A 175 -3.49 -18.93 22.48
N LEU A 176 -3.33 -17.66 22.86
CA LEU A 176 -3.04 -17.31 24.26
C LEU A 176 -4.21 -17.65 25.18
N GLN A 177 -5.45 -17.47 24.72
CA GLN A 177 -6.67 -17.79 25.48
C GLN A 177 -6.93 -19.31 25.59
N GLN A 178 -6.39 -20.11 24.67
CA GLN A 178 -6.58 -21.57 24.63
C GLN A 178 -5.49 -22.36 25.39
N LEU A 179 -4.35 -21.75 25.74
CA LEU A 179 -3.31 -22.38 26.56
C LEU A 179 -3.84 -22.96 27.89
N PRO A 180 -4.74 -22.27 28.63
CA PRO A 180 -5.34 -22.85 29.83
C PRO A 180 -6.31 -24.02 29.54
N GLN A 181 -6.92 -24.08 28.36
CA GLN A 181 -7.86 -25.14 27.98
C GLN A 181 -7.15 -26.43 27.55
N LEU A 182 -6.01 -26.33 26.84
CA LEU A 182 -5.17 -27.49 26.49
C LEU A 182 -4.66 -28.24 27.74
N VAL A 183 -4.44 -27.51 28.83
CA VAL A 183 -4.05 -28.02 30.14
C VAL A 183 -5.19 -28.76 30.84
N LEU A 184 -6.44 -28.36 30.59
CA LEU A 184 -7.65 -28.99 31.15
C LEU A 184 -8.01 -30.29 30.42
N GLU A 185 -7.89 -30.33 29.09
CA GLU A 185 -8.18 -31.54 28.30
C GLU A 185 -7.19 -32.69 28.60
N THR A 186 -5.93 -32.36 28.86
CA THR A 186 -4.88 -33.34 29.21
C THR A 186 -4.96 -33.86 30.66
N SER A 187 -5.73 -33.18 31.52
CA SER A 187 -5.97 -33.58 32.91
C SER A 187 -7.23 -34.46 33.07
N ASP A 188 -8.22 -34.33 32.19
CA ASP A 188 -9.37 -35.24 32.14
C ASP A 188 -9.01 -36.67 31.70
N GLU A 189 -7.97 -36.86 30.85
CA GLU A 189 -7.50 -38.21 30.48
C GLU A 189 -7.00 -39.02 31.69
N ILE A 190 -6.42 -38.38 32.72
CA ILE A 190 -5.84 -39.06 33.89
C ILE A 190 -6.92 -39.49 34.89
N THR A 191 -8.02 -38.74 35.01
CA THR A 191 -9.09 -39.09 35.96
C THR A 191 -9.90 -40.31 35.50
N THR A 192 -9.90 -40.62 34.21
CA THR A 192 -10.54 -41.82 33.65
C THR A 192 -9.78 -43.13 33.89
N GLU A 193 -8.44 -43.11 33.93
CA GLU A 193 -7.64 -44.34 34.13
C GLU A 193 -7.65 -44.84 35.60
N VAL A 194 -8.01 -44.00 36.57
CA VAL A 194 -7.91 -44.34 38.01
C VAL A 194 -9.22 -44.94 38.58
N ILE A 195 -10.32 -44.96 37.84
CA ILE A 195 -11.64 -45.39 38.36
C ILE A 195 -12.04 -46.83 37.94
N GLU A 196 -11.32 -47.48 37.02
CA GLU A 196 -11.68 -48.83 36.53
C GLU A 196 -10.89 -49.99 37.20
N GLU A 197 -10.74 -50.03 38.53
CA GLU A 197 -10.21 -51.25 39.17
C GLU A 197 -10.51 -51.31 40.69
N ASP A 198 -11.79 -51.42 41.12
CA ASP A 198 -12.15 -52.18 42.34
C ASP A 198 -13.67 -52.31 42.62
N SER A 199 -14.47 -52.61 41.60
CA SER A 199 -15.87 -52.99 41.85
C SER A 199 -16.27 -54.21 41.03
N LEU A 200 -15.84 -55.39 41.47
CA LEU A 200 -16.52 -56.68 41.26
C LEU A 200 -15.86 -57.76 42.13
N GLU A 201 -16.34 -57.94 43.37
CA GLU A 201 -16.75 -59.24 43.92
C GLU A 201 -17.16 -59.09 45.40
N SER A 202 -18.45 -58.82 45.61
CA SER A 202 -19.11 -59.35 46.81
C SER A 202 -20.54 -59.78 46.48
N ASN A 203 -20.83 -61.01 46.89
CA ASN A 203 -22.15 -61.63 47.09
C ASN A 203 -22.80 -62.37 45.91
N LYS A 204 -22.75 -63.71 45.99
CA LYS A 204 -23.91 -64.58 46.33
C LYS A 204 -23.37 -65.98 46.63
N SER A 205 -23.41 -66.39 47.91
CA SER A 205 -24.46 -67.20 48.57
C SER A 205 -24.05 -68.66 48.64
#